data_AF-A0A2D5VH07-F1
#
_entry.id   AF-A0A2D5VH07-F1
#
_cell.length_a   1.000
_cell.length_b   1.000
_cell.length_c   1.000
_cell.angle_alpha   90.00
_cell.angle_beta   90.00
_cell.angle_gamma   90.00
#
_symmetry.space_group_name_H-M   'P 1'
#
loop_
_entity.id
_entity.type
_entity.pdbx_description
1 polymer ?
#
loop_
_entity_poly.entity_id
_entity_poly.type
_entity_poly.pdbx_seq_one_letter_code
_entity_poly.pdbx_strand_id
1 'polypeptide(L)'
;MKQNRMYDDLAYLWPLISPADKYAKVANDWKDALLENLGPEKRDVLELGVGGGHNLSYITSNFNVTAVNLSEQMLEHSRKLNPTVIPVTNL
;
A
#
# COMPACT_ATOMS: atom_id res chain seq x y z
N MET A 1 -8.00 21.37 -11.16
CA MET A 1 -8.38 20.73 -9.88
C MET A 1 -7.46 21.25 -8.79
N LYS A 2 -7.93 21.33 -7.55
CA LYS A 2 -7.07 21.73 -6.41
C LYS A 2 -6.13 20.56 -6.08
N GLN A 3 -4.83 20.83 -6.03
CA GLN A 3 -3.81 19.83 -5.67
C GLN A 3 -4.06 19.33 -4.24
N ASN A 4 -4.02 18.01 -4.02
CA ASN A 4 -4.17 17.43 -2.69
C ASN A 4 -2.82 17.40 -1.98
N ARG A 5 -2.46 18.55 -1.38
CA ARG A 5 -1.17 18.78 -0.73
C ARG A 5 -0.71 17.67 0.20
N MET A 6 -1.65 17.01 0.90
CA MET A 6 -1.31 15.90 1.81
C MET A 6 -0.60 14.76 1.07
N TYR A 7 -1.00 14.46 -0.15
CA TYR A 7 -0.36 13.41 -0.93
C TYR A 7 0.82 13.92 -1.75
N ASP A 8 1.14 15.20 -1.75
CA ASP A 8 2.20 15.78 -2.58
C ASP A 8 3.27 16.46 -1.71
N ASP A 9 3.28 17.80 -1.67
CA ASP A 9 4.30 18.60 -0.99
C ASP A 9 4.32 18.41 0.53
N LEU A 10 3.24 17.90 1.12
CA LEU A 10 3.14 17.54 2.54
C LEU A 10 3.23 16.03 2.80
N ALA A 11 3.47 15.20 1.79
CA ALA A 11 3.53 13.74 1.95
C ALA A 11 4.60 13.29 2.95
N TYR A 12 5.65 14.08 3.17
CA TYR A 12 6.68 13.79 4.18
C TYR A 12 6.12 13.69 5.61
N LEU A 13 4.95 14.27 5.89
CA LEU A 13 4.26 14.16 7.18
C LEU A 13 3.43 12.87 7.30
N TRP A 14 3.26 12.10 6.22
CA TRP A 14 2.40 10.91 6.20
C TRP A 14 2.71 9.88 7.29
N PRO A 15 3.99 9.51 7.55
CA PRO A 15 4.31 8.56 8.62
C PRO A 15 3.93 9.04 10.03
N LEU A 16 3.83 10.37 10.25
CA LEU A 16 3.39 10.95 11.51
C LEU A 16 1.86 10.94 11.62
N ILE A 17 1.16 11.28 10.54
CA ILE A 17 -0.32 11.38 10.51
C ILE A 17 -0.96 9.99 10.50
N SER A 18 -0.32 9.03 9.83
CA SER A 18 -0.80 7.68 9.60
C SER A 18 0.33 6.70 9.91
N PRO A 19 0.62 6.39 11.17
CA PRO A 19 1.71 5.47 11.50
C PRO A 19 1.42 4.04 11.00
N ALA A 20 2.41 3.39 10.38
CA ALA A 20 2.24 2.07 9.78
C ALA A 20 1.81 1.00 10.80
N ASP A 21 2.30 1.08 12.04
CA ASP A 21 1.99 0.14 13.14
C ASP A 21 0.49 0.09 13.49
N LYS A 22 -0.29 1.12 13.12
CA LYS A 22 -1.74 1.16 13.34
C LYS A 22 -2.56 0.38 12.31
N TYR A 23 -1.94 -0.09 11.23
CA TYR A 23 -2.64 -0.79 10.14
C TYR A 23 -2.70 -2.31 10.29
N ALA A 24 -1.94 -2.88 11.23
CA ALA A 24 -1.82 -4.34 11.41
C ALA A 24 -3.18 -5.05 11.51
N LYS A 25 -4.14 -4.48 12.26
CA LYS A 25 -5.44 -5.11 12.44
C LYS A 25 -6.22 -5.18 11.12
N VAL A 26 -6.42 -4.04 10.47
CA VAL A 26 -7.21 -3.94 9.23
C VAL A 26 -6.55 -4.72 8.10
N ALA A 27 -5.21 -4.69 8.01
CA ALA A 27 -4.50 -5.45 7.00
C ALA A 27 -4.64 -6.97 7.19
N ASN A 28 -4.66 -7.45 8.43
CA ASN A 28 -4.95 -8.87 8.70
C ASN A 28 -6.39 -9.24 8.36
N ASP A 29 -7.37 -8.38 8.67
CA ASP A 29 -8.77 -8.62 8.29
C ASP A 29 -8.90 -8.82 6.76
N TRP A 30 -8.20 -8.00 5.96
CA TRP A 30 -8.15 -8.15 4.50
C TRP A 30 -7.40 -9.39 4.03
N LYS A 31 -6.25 -9.68 4.64
CA LYS A 31 -5.44 -10.85 4.32
C LYS A 31 -6.25 -12.14 4.52
N ASP A 32 -6.95 -12.24 5.65
CA ASP A 32 -7.74 -13.42 5.99
C ASP A 32 -8.90 -13.59 5.00
N ALA A 33 -9.63 -12.52 4.72
CA ALA A 33 -10.69 -12.54 3.70
C ALA A 33 -10.18 -12.95 2.31
N LEU A 34 -9.01 -12.47 1.88
CA LEU A 34 -8.42 -12.83 0.60
C LEU A 34 -7.99 -14.30 0.57
N LEU A 35 -7.35 -14.82 1.62
CA LEU A 35 -6.93 -16.22 1.70
C LEU A 35 -8.12 -17.18 1.75
N GLU A 36 -9.19 -16.81 2.46
CA GLU A 36 -10.43 -17.59 2.52
C GLU A 36 -11.10 -17.73 1.14
N ASN A 37 -11.06 -16.68 0.33
CA ASN A 37 -11.75 -16.65 -0.97
C ASN A 37 -10.89 -17.09 -2.15
N LEU A 38 -9.57 -16.89 -2.09
CA LEU A 38 -8.64 -17.16 -3.20
C LEU A 38 -7.80 -18.43 -3.00
N GLY A 39 -7.83 -18.99 -1.79
CA GLY A 39 -7.02 -20.12 -1.35
C GLY A 39 -5.61 -19.73 -0.90
N PRO A 40 -4.81 -20.71 -0.46
CA PRO A 40 -3.46 -20.47 0.09
C PRO A 40 -2.37 -20.23 -0.97
N GLU A 41 -2.68 -20.42 -2.25
CA GLU A 41 -1.75 -20.17 -3.33
C GLU A 41 -1.45 -18.67 -3.47
N LYS A 42 -0.20 -18.33 -3.76
CA LYS A 42 0.21 -16.95 -3.97
C LYS A 42 -0.45 -16.38 -5.22
N ARG A 43 -1.44 -15.50 -5.06
CA ARG A 43 -2.16 -14.84 -6.16
C ARG A 43 -1.58 -13.47 -6.48
N ASP A 44 -1.79 -13.03 -7.72
CA ASP A 44 -1.49 -11.67 -8.15
C ASP A 44 -2.59 -10.72 -7.64
N VAL A 45 -2.19 -9.60 -7.01
CA VAL A 45 -3.09 -8.60 -6.44
C VAL A 45 -2.69 -7.21 -6.92
N LEU A 46 -3.69 -6.41 -7.29
CA LEU A 46 -3.52 -5.00 -7.65
C LEU A 46 -4.06 -4.12 -6.51
N GLU A 47 -3.18 -3.39 -5.84
CA GLU A 47 -3.53 -2.42 -4.81
C GLU A 47 -3.67 -1.02 -5.44
N LEU A 48 -4.91 -0.53 -5.55
CA LEU A 48 -5.22 0.77 -6.15
C LEU A 48 -5.24 1.88 -5.10
N GLY A 49 -4.43 2.92 -5.29
CA GLY A 49 -4.33 4.01 -4.33
C GLY A 49 -3.56 3.62 -3.07
N VAL A 50 -2.46 2.88 -3.23
CA VAL A 50 -1.67 2.24 -2.15
C VAL A 50 -1.20 3.18 -1.03
N GLY A 51 -1.24 4.49 -1.26
CA GLY A 51 -0.73 5.49 -0.33
C GLY A 51 0.74 5.25 -0.01
N GLY A 52 1.09 5.37 1.27
CA GLY A 52 2.41 5.00 1.80
C GLY A 52 2.61 3.49 2.01
N GLY A 53 1.68 2.65 1.55
CA GLY A 53 1.83 1.19 1.57
C GLY A 53 1.69 0.54 2.95
N HIS A 54 1.01 1.19 3.90
CA HIS A 54 0.93 0.71 5.30
C HIS A 54 0.05 -0.53 5.48
N ASN A 55 -1.10 -0.63 4.79
CA ASN A 55 -1.85 -1.90 4.77
C ASN A 55 -1.05 -2.98 4.04
N LEU A 56 -0.52 -2.60 2.88
CA LEU A 56 0.20 -3.50 1.99
C LEU A 56 1.37 -4.21 2.70
N SER A 57 2.10 -3.52 3.58
CA SER A 57 3.26 -4.06 4.29
C SER A 57 3.00 -5.27 5.18
N TYR A 58 1.73 -5.54 5.51
CA TYR A 58 1.36 -6.73 6.28
C TYR A 58 0.96 -7.92 5.42
N ILE A 59 0.80 -7.75 4.10
CA ILE A 59 0.25 -8.79 3.21
C ILE A 59 1.18 -9.14 2.04
N THR A 60 2.27 -8.40 1.81
CA THR A 60 3.22 -8.62 0.70
C THR A 60 3.84 -10.02 0.66
N SER A 61 3.92 -10.71 1.81
CA SER A 61 4.43 -12.09 1.86
C SER A 61 3.46 -13.13 1.29
N ASN A 62 2.16 -12.82 1.28
CA ASN A 62 1.09 -13.74 0.90
C ASN A 62 0.67 -13.59 -0.57
N PHE A 63 1.01 -12.49 -1.23
CA PHE A 63 0.54 -12.14 -2.58
C PHE A 63 1.66 -11.59 -3.45
N ASN A 64 1.53 -11.73 -4.77
CA ASN A 64 2.36 -11.00 -5.73
C ASN A 64 1.69 -9.66 -6.02
N VAL A 65 2.16 -8.60 -5.39
CA VAL A 65 1.45 -7.31 -5.41
C VAL A 65 2.04 -6.36 -6.44
N THR A 66 1.16 -5.76 -7.24
CA THR A 66 1.41 -4.53 -7.98
C THR A 66 0.71 -3.39 -7.27
N ALA A 67 1.43 -2.30 -7.00
CA ALA A 67 0.90 -1.17 -6.23
C ALA A 67 0.80 0.08 -7.10
N VAL A 68 -0.38 0.71 -7.13
CA VAL A 68 -0.66 1.89 -7.95
C VAL A 68 -0.93 3.10 -7.06
N ASN A 69 -0.32 4.23 -7.39
CA ASN A 69 -0.72 5.53 -6.85
C ASN A 69 -0.51 6.63 -7.90
N LEU A 70 -1.29 7.71 -7.78
CA LEU A 70 -1.08 8.93 -8.56
C LEU A 70 0.04 9.79 -7.98
N SER A 71 0.29 9.72 -6.68
CA SER A 71 1.37 10.47 -6.03
C SER A 71 2.68 9.68 -6.01
N GLU A 72 3.70 10.25 -6.64
CA GLU A 72 5.08 9.75 -6.56
C GLU A 72 5.64 9.85 -5.13
N GLN A 73 5.29 10.90 -4.38
CA GLN A 73 5.76 11.06 -3.00
C GLN A 73 5.17 9.99 -2.07
N MET A 74 3.91 9.60 -2.29
CA MET A 74 3.30 8.49 -1.55
C MET A 74 3.95 7.16 -1.93
N LEU A 75 4.30 6.96 -3.20
CA LEU A 75 5.02 5.76 -3.63
C LEU A 75 6.45 5.70 -3.11
N GLU A 76 7.10 6.83 -2.85
CA GLU A 76 8.39 6.84 -2.17
C GLU A 76 8.29 6.20 -0.77
N HIS A 77 7.25 6.56 0.01
CA HIS A 77 6.97 5.90 1.29
C HIS A 77 6.64 4.42 1.11
N SER A 78 5.77 4.09 0.15
CA SER A 78 5.39 2.71 -0.13
C SER A 78 6.59 1.84 -0.48
N ARG A 79 7.53 2.32 -1.30
CA ARG A 79 8.77 1.59 -1.67
C ARG A 79 9.67 1.35 -0.47
N LYS A 80 9.81 2.33 0.42
CA LYS A 80 10.63 2.19 1.64
C LYS A 80 10.08 1.08 2.54
N LEU A 81 8.75 0.98 2.65
CA LEU A 81 8.11 -0.01 3.49
C LEU A 81 7.93 -1.38 2.80
N ASN A 82 7.83 -1.40 1.47
CA ASN A 82 7.54 -2.58 0.65
C ASN A 82 8.59 -2.76 -0.48
N PRO A 83 9.86 -3.04 -0.15
CA PRO A 83 10.95 -3.01 -1.14
C PRO A 83 10.84 -4.05 -2.25
N THR A 84 10.02 -5.09 -2.08
CA THR A 84 9.82 -6.17 -3.05
C THR A 84 8.59 -5.98 -3.94
N VAL A 85 7.79 -4.93 -3.71
CA VAL A 85 6.57 -4.66 -4.47
C VAL A 85 6.92 -3.84 -5.71
N ILE A 86 6.28 -4.15 -6.84
CA ILE A 86 6.42 -3.38 -8.08
C ILE A 86 5.46 -2.18 -8.01
N PRO A 87 5.96 -0.94 -7.92
CA PRO A 87 5.13 0.26 -7.98
C PRO A 87 4.87 0.66 -9.44
N VAL A 88 3.66 1.13 -9.72
CA VAL A 88 3.25 1.66 -11.01
C VAL A 88 2.73 3.09 -10.83
N THR A 89 3.25 4.01 -11.62
CA THR A 89 2.74 5.38 -11.75
C THR A 89 2.17 5.59 -13.15
N ASN A 90 1.04 6.29 -13.23
CA ASN A 90 0.25 6.54 -14.45
C ASN A 90 -0.35 5.25 -15.06
N LEU A 91 -1.57 4.91 -14.61
CA LEU A 91 -2.47 4.05 -15.39
C LEU A 91 -3.09 4.86 -16.54
#